data_AF-A0A3D6CTF7-F1
#
_entry.id   AF-A0A3D6CTF7-F1
#
_cell.length_a   1.000
_cell.length_b   1.000
_cell.length_c   1.000
_cell.angle_alpha   90.00
_cell.angle_beta   90.00
_cell.angle_gamma   90.00
#
_symmetry.space_group_name_H-M   'P 1'
#
loop_
_entity.id
_entity.type
_entity.pdbx_description
1 polymer ?
#
loop_
_entity_poly.entity_id
_entity_poly.type
_entity_poly.pdbx_seq_one_letter_code
_entity_poly.pdbx_strand_id
1 'polypeptide(L)' 'MAGQKMLKFVTLGKEMPSKRSADERATDFDEIYREFAAEKAAEQASRCSQCGVPYCQSHCPLHNNIPDWL' A
#
# COMPACT_ATOMS: atom_id res chain seq x y z
N MET A 1 3.07 -23.58 13.00
CA MET A 1 3.84 -22.55 12.26
C MET A 1 2.94 -21.34 12.10
N ALA A 2 3.18 -20.27 12.86
CA ALA A 2 2.45 -19.02 12.65
C ALA A 2 2.66 -18.55 11.21
N GLY A 3 1.59 -18.30 10.46
CA GLY A 3 1.69 -17.89 9.06
C GLY A 3 2.56 -16.63 8.94
N GLN A 4 3.50 -16.64 8.01
CA GLN A 4 4.42 -15.52 7.78
C GLN A 4 3.61 -14.24 7.52
N LYS A 5 3.83 -13.19 8.32
CA LYS A 5 3.08 -11.91 8.26
C LYS A 5 3.33 -11.15 6.94
N MET A 6 4.53 -11.27 6.38
CA MET A 6 5.00 -10.55 5.19
C MET A 6 5.24 -11.50 4.00
N LEU A 7 5.82 -11.00 2.91
CA LEU A 7 6.15 -11.74 1.67
C LEU A 7 4.94 -12.24 0.89
N LYS A 8 3.77 -11.62 1.03
CA LYS A 8 2.53 -12.07 0.37
C LYS A 8 2.42 -11.69 -1.10
N PHE A 9 3.43 -11.05 -1.68
CA PHE A 9 3.38 -10.54 -3.06
C PHE A 9 3.20 -11.61 -4.15
N VAL A 10 3.48 -12.89 -3.85
CA VAL A 10 3.29 -14.01 -4.78
C VAL A 10 1.81 -14.38 -4.93
N THR A 11 1.04 -14.30 -3.85
CA THR A 11 -0.37 -14.72 -3.82
C THR A 11 -1.34 -13.54 -3.80
N LEU A 12 -0.87 -12.35 -3.40
CA LEU A 12 -1.69 -11.16 -3.23
C LEU A 12 -1.32 -10.09 -4.26
N GLY A 13 -2.30 -9.75 -5.10
CA GLY A 13 -2.22 -8.67 -6.07
C GLY A 13 -2.17 -7.30 -5.41
N LYS A 14 -1.63 -6.31 -6.14
CA LYS A 14 -1.71 -4.91 -5.72
C LYS A 14 -3.15 -4.41 -5.89
N GLU A 15 -3.72 -3.87 -4.83
CA GLU A 15 -5.02 -3.20 -4.84
C GLU A 15 -4.86 -1.77 -4.33
N MET A 16 -5.61 -0.85 -4.92
CA MET A 16 -5.70 0.55 -4.48
C MET A 16 -6.97 0.71 -3.64
N PRO A 17 -7.04 1.71 -2.74
CA PRO A 17 -8.26 1.94 -2.00
C PRO A 17 -9.39 2.41 -2.94
N SER A 18 -10.62 2.40 -2.42
CA SER A 18 -11.80 2.72 -3.22
C SER A 18 -11.64 4.06 -3.93
N LYS A 19 -11.91 4.06 -5.23
CA LYS A 19 -11.80 5.22 -6.10
C LYS A 19 -13.20 5.61 -6.57
N ARG A 20 -13.53 6.89 -6.44
CA ARG A 20 -14.76 7.46 -6.99
C ARG A 20 -14.80 7.32 -8.51
N SER A 21 -15.99 7.13 -9.06
CA SER A 21 -16.19 7.03 -10.50
C SER A 21 -15.87 8.36 -11.20
N ALA A 22 -15.67 8.31 -12.52
CA ALA A 22 -15.38 9.50 -13.30
C ALA A 22 -16.55 10.49 -13.30
N ASP A 23 -17.78 9.98 -13.36
CA ASP A 23 -18.99 10.80 -13.42
C ASP A 23 -19.24 11.52 -12.08
N GLU A 24 -19.04 10.82 -10.96
CA GLU A 24 -19.19 11.42 -9.62
C GLU A 24 -18.18 12.56 -9.39
N ARG A 25 -16.91 12.36 -9.76
CA ARG A 25 -15.84 13.36 -9.52
C ARG A 25 -15.82 14.50 -10.55
N ALA A 26 -16.72 14.49 -11.53
CA ALA A 26 -16.82 15.56 -12.51
C ALA A 26 -17.66 16.75 -11.99
N THR A 27 -18.41 16.55 -10.90
CA THR A 27 -19.39 17.52 -10.40
C THR A 27 -18.99 18.21 -9.09
N ASP A 28 -17.84 17.85 -8.53
CA ASP A 28 -17.31 18.42 -7.28
C ASP A 28 -15.78 18.46 -7.27
N PHE A 29 -15.22 18.95 -6.16
CA PHE A 29 -13.77 19.05 -5.93
C PHE A 29 -13.31 18.16 -4.76
N ASP A 30 -14.12 17.16 -4.38
CA ASP A 30 -13.80 16.28 -3.27
C ASP A 30 -12.71 15.26 -3.66
N GLU A 31 -12.05 14.67 -2.67
CA GLU A 31 -10.98 13.71 -2.90
C GLU A 31 -11.45 12.46 -3.68
N ILE A 32 -10.60 11.98 -4.59
CA ILE A 32 -10.94 10.92 -5.54
C ILE A 32 -10.77 9.52 -4.93
N TYR A 33 -9.76 9.34 -4.09
CA TYR A 33 -9.49 8.08 -3.39
C TYR A 33 -9.96 8.19 -1.96
N ARG A 34 -10.49 7.09 -1.42
CA ARG A 34 -10.75 6.96 0.01
C ARG A 34 -9.49 6.46 0.73
N GLU A 35 -9.49 6.59 2.05
CA GLU A 35 -8.53 5.90 2.90
C GLU A 35 -8.67 4.37 2.78
N PHE A 36 -7.60 3.64 3.07
CA PHE A 36 -7.69 2.20 3.21
C PHE A 36 -8.48 1.83 4.47
N ALA A 37 -9.35 0.82 4.35
CA ALA A 37 -9.81 0.10 5.53
C ALA A 37 -8.60 -0.59 6.22
N ALA A 38 -8.54 -0.59 7.55
CA ALA A 38 -7.38 -1.08 8.30
C ALA A 38 -6.97 -2.52 7.90
N GLU A 39 -7.93 -3.41 7.66
CA GLU A 39 -7.69 -4.78 7.20
C GLU A 39 -7.01 -4.80 5.82
N LYS A 40 -7.51 -4.01 4.88
CA LYS A 40 -6.94 -3.89 3.53
C LYS A 40 -5.57 -3.21 3.53
N ALA A 41 -5.35 -2.25 4.44
CA ALA A 41 -4.03 -1.67 4.64
C ALA A 41 -3.01 -2.73 5.12
N ALA A 42 -3.37 -3.52 6.12
CA ALA A 42 -2.53 -4.61 6.63
C ALA A 42 -2.25 -5.67 5.55
N GLU A 43 -3.28 -6.04 4.78
CA GLU A 43 -3.16 -6.94 3.64
C GLU A 43 -2.17 -6.39 2.60
N GLN A 44 -2.33 -5.14 2.15
CA GLN A 44 -1.46 -4.55 1.14
C GLN A 44 -0.02 -4.31 1.65
N ALA A 45 0.16 -3.94 2.92
CA ALA A 45 1.48 -3.79 3.54
C ALA A 45 2.23 -5.13 3.61
N SER A 46 1.52 -6.24 3.84
CA SER A 46 2.09 -7.60 3.88
C SER A 46 2.78 -8.06 2.58
N ARG A 47 2.58 -7.33 1.48
CA ARG A 47 3.25 -7.58 0.18
C ARG A 47 4.72 -7.16 0.19
N CYS A 48 5.18 -6.38 1.16
CA CYS A 48 6.59 -6.01 1.26
C CYS A 48 7.46 -7.27 1.36
N SER A 49 8.54 -7.30 0.57
CA SER A 49 9.49 -8.42 0.51
C SER A 49 10.51 -8.39 1.65
N GLN A 50 10.55 -7.31 2.45
CA GLN A 50 11.58 -7.12 3.48
C GLN A 50 12.99 -7.37 2.92
N CYS A 51 13.25 -6.82 1.73
CA CYS A 51 14.47 -7.06 0.97
C CYS A 51 15.70 -6.44 1.65
N GLY A 52 16.87 -7.08 1.51
CA GLY A 52 18.11 -6.63 2.17
C GLY A 52 18.62 -5.26 1.71
N VAL A 53 18.33 -4.84 0.47
CA VAL A 53 18.61 -3.50 -0.03
C VAL A 53 17.28 -2.80 -0.35
N PRO A 54 16.76 -1.93 0.54
CA PRO A 54 15.45 -1.31 0.37
C PRO A 54 15.51 -0.14 -0.62
N TYR A 55 15.43 -0.45 -1.92
CA TYR A 55 15.43 0.58 -2.98
C TYR A 55 14.30 1.60 -2.84
N CYS A 56 13.17 1.24 -2.20
CA CYS A 56 12.10 2.17 -1.88
C CYS A 56 12.58 3.32 -0.98
N GLN A 57 13.47 3.05 -0.03
CA GLN A 57 14.07 4.07 0.84
C GLN A 57 15.18 4.84 0.12
N SER A 58 16.03 4.15 -0.64
CA SER A 58 17.14 4.79 -1.37
C SER A 58 16.65 5.83 -2.39
N HIS A 59 15.50 5.58 -3.03
CA HIS A 59 14.92 6.50 -4.02
C HIS A 59 13.86 7.45 -3.43
N CYS A 60 13.56 7.35 -2.13
CA CYS A 60 12.77 8.36 -1.44
C CYS A 60 13.68 9.54 -1.09
N PRO A 61 13.42 10.77 -1.55
CA PRO A 61 14.28 11.93 -1.26
C PRO A 61 14.41 12.26 0.23
N LEU A 62 13.41 11.85 1.04
CA LEU A 62 13.41 12.02 2.50
C LEU A 62 14.05 10.82 3.23
N HIS A 63 14.39 9.76 2.51
CA HIS A 63 14.97 8.53 3.06
C HIS A 63 14.16 7.91 4.22
N ASN A 64 12.82 8.00 4.14
CA ASN A 64 11.92 7.38 5.11
C ASN A 64 12.23 5.88 5.28
N ASN A 65 12.23 5.39 6.51
CA ASN A 65 12.44 3.97 6.85
C ASN A 65 11.20 3.12 6.50
N ILE A 66 10.85 3.06 5.22
CA ILE A 66 9.61 2.45 4.70
C ILE A 66 9.39 1.02 5.21
N PRO A 67 10.39 0.11 5.22
CA PRO A 67 10.16 -1.27 5.65
C PRO A 67 9.79 -1.44 7.13
N ASP A 68 10.11 -0.47 7.99
CA ASP A 68 9.94 -0.59 9.45
C ASP A 68 8.50 -0.33 9.91
N TRP A 69 7.77 0.51 9.18
CA TRP A 69 6.38 0.88 9.51
C TRP A 69 5.33 0.19 8.62
N LEU A 70 5.76 -0.60 7.63
CA LEU A 70 4.90 -1.49 6.84
C LEU A 70 4.64 -2.83 7.57
#